data_AF-A0A367KQL6-F1
#
_entry.id   AF-A0A367KQL6-F1
#
_cell.length_a   1.000
_cell.length_b   1.000
_cell.length_c   1.000
_cell.angle_alpha   90.00
_cell.angle_beta   90.00
_cell.angle_gamma   90.00
#
_symmetry.space_group_name_H-M   'P 1'
#
loop_
_entity.id
_entity.type
_entity.pdbx_description
1 polymer ?
#
loop_
_entity_poly.entity_id
_entity_poly.type
_entity_poly.pdbx_seq_one_letter_code
_entity_poly.pdbx_strand_id
1 'polypeptide(L)'
;MSDKKDHLSREQWPFEEVLSDEYTRQLVTIDVYTASVEPKQTNDIIKFAQKKLPPLEGLEHCKRIRRVPKPDNEKVDFNSQIQVVPVSRYAPLNKQQYEAWNPLWPLSYRQDTRLDVKFTQYDIDMIETHMRALLESNTSIACRIVNPTTNQILAEQRDSRSEHPLHHAVMNCIDQVAQNESKAHGGSGRMKRTASEMSDESIEKTGYLCTGYDAYISHEPCAITRFFSTTPRTLNKVDCYISTLNDAYSNLAIEEYLLKETPPDRYILYLWRNKPCVVVGRNQNPFKECNLRFMRQNDIPLVRRRSGGGAVYHDMGNSIYTIFMPREAFSRRTNAELVANALNQLDIPALVNERHDIVVDHHKVSGSAYKITSSRAYHHGTMLIDADTEVLKGCLSKKRMNNASIISKGVESVPSPVTNLRNYSYTVDHQQFCESVLSEFITSYNDGIPVQPIVFNKDSSLPKQIEATRQELRTWDWIYGQTPEFTNTLEHQFKWGHVKAHLLVKHGKIIKADMTTNNALVHEPTITAAIAVSLEGMPYSFTVVDEAIEKIKTDIPGLIHSENEHIATSIRDWLQDRL
;
A
#
# COMPACT_ATOMS: atom_id res chain seq x y z
N MET A 1 -21.32 -7.34 24.05
CA MET A 1 -22.50 -6.53 23.67
C MET A 1 -22.01 -5.09 23.64
N SER A 2 -21.90 -4.46 22.47
CA SER A 2 -21.45 -3.06 22.41
C SER A 2 -22.63 -2.18 22.78
N ASP A 3 -22.51 -1.43 23.86
CA ASP A 3 -23.44 -0.33 24.18
C ASP A 3 -23.48 0.62 22.97
N LYS A 4 -24.63 0.65 22.29
CA LYS A 4 -24.95 1.76 21.41
C LYS A 4 -25.16 2.95 22.33
N LYS A 5 -24.19 3.87 22.39
CA LYS A 5 -24.41 5.17 23.03
C LYS A 5 -25.60 5.83 22.34
N ASP A 6 -26.61 6.22 23.12
CA ASP A 6 -27.76 6.98 22.63
C ASP A 6 -27.30 8.41 22.31
N HIS A 7 -26.99 8.65 21.05
CA HIS A 7 -26.61 9.97 20.55
C HIS A 7 -27.85 10.82 20.30
N LEU A 8 -27.77 12.10 20.67
CA LEU A 8 -28.81 13.08 20.44
C LEU A 8 -28.81 13.54 18.98
N SER A 9 -30.00 13.78 18.44
CA SER A 9 -30.15 14.42 17.14
C SER A 9 -29.71 15.89 17.20
N ARG A 10 -29.28 16.46 16.06
CA ARG A 10 -28.80 17.85 15.98
C ARG A 10 -29.84 18.87 16.44
N GLU A 11 -31.13 18.56 16.24
CA GLU A 11 -32.27 19.37 16.68
C GLU A 11 -32.39 19.46 18.22
N GLN A 12 -31.76 18.54 18.94
CA GLN A 12 -31.75 18.49 20.40
C GLN A 12 -30.52 19.18 21.02
N TRP A 13 -29.58 19.67 20.19
CA TRP A 13 -28.40 20.36 20.70
C TRP A 13 -28.78 21.76 21.21
N PRO A 14 -28.26 22.21 22.37
CA PRO A 14 -28.51 23.56 22.88
C PRO A 14 -27.63 24.63 22.19
N PHE A 15 -26.90 24.25 21.15
CA PHE A 15 -25.99 25.10 20.38
C PHE A 15 -26.17 24.86 18.89
N GLU A 16 -25.81 25.87 18.10
CA GLU A 16 -25.87 25.83 16.65
C GLU A 16 -24.49 25.48 16.08
N GLU A 17 -24.48 24.56 15.11
CA GLU A 17 -23.26 24.22 14.38
C GLU A 17 -22.93 25.33 13.37
N VAL A 18 -21.78 25.99 13.54
CA VAL A 18 -21.25 26.95 12.57
C VAL A 18 -20.41 26.21 11.55
N LEU A 19 -20.99 26.00 10.38
CA LEU A 19 -20.32 25.37 9.25
C LEU A 19 -19.42 26.38 8.51
N SER A 20 -18.32 25.91 7.93
CA SER A 20 -17.46 26.76 7.10
C SER A 20 -18.15 27.22 5.83
N ASP A 21 -17.64 28.30 5.23
CA ASP A 21 -18.16 28.90 3.99
C ASP A 21 -18.26 27.88 2.83
N GLU A 22 -17.46 26.81 2.84
CA GLU A 22 -17.54 25.75 1.84
C GLU A 22 -18.74 24.83 2.05
N TYR A 23 -19.10 24.54 3.30
CA TYR A 23 -20.23 23.70 3.68
C TYR A 23 -21.57 24.45 3.61
N THR A 24 -21.55 25.77 3.75
CA THR A 24 -22.72 26.66 3.61
C THR A 24 -22.83 27.31 2.23
N ARG A 25 -21.85 27.06 1.35
CA ARG A 25 -21.79 27.62 0.00
C ARG A 25 -23.11 27.43 -0.75
N GLN A 26 -23.57 28.48 -1.44
CA GLN A 26 -24.69 28.38 -2.37
C GLN A 26 -24.25 27.74 -3.70
N LEU A 27 -25.20 27.20 -4.45
CA LEU A 27 -24.91 26.59 -5.75
C LEU A 27 -24.26 27.61 -6.68
N VAL A 28 -22.99 27.37 -7.03
CA VAL A 28 -22.27 28.07 -8.09
C VAL A 28 -22.25 27.17 -9.31
N THR A 29 -22.72 27.67 -10.44
CA THR A 29 -22.76 26.89 -11.67
C THR A 29 -21.61 27.21 -12.61
N ILE A 30 -21.31 26.26 -13.49
CA ILE A 30 -20.48 26.44 -14.66
C ILE A 30 -21.21 25.82 -15.86
N ASP A 31 -21.10 26.46 -17.01
CA ASP A 31 -21.76 26.02 -18.22
C ASP A 31 -21.00 24.87 -18.89
N VAL A 32 -21.71 23.81 -19.25
CA VAL A 32 -21.15 22.67 -20.01
C VAL A 32 -21.98 22.37 -21.25
N TYR A 33 -21.30 21.91 -22.29
CA TYR A 33 -21.96 21.42 -23.50
C TYR A 33 -22.50 20.01 -23.27
N THR A 34 -23.77 19.81 -23.59
CA THR A 34 -24.49 18.54 -23.46
C THR A 34 -25.10 18.18 -24.80
N ALA A 35 -25.26 16.88 -25.06
CA ALA A 35 -25.93 16.38 -26.26
C ALA A 35 -26.84 15.22 -25.86
N SER A 36 -28.02 15.15 -26.49
CA SER A 36 -28.94 14.03 -26.35
C SER A 36 -28.39 12.83 -27.11
N VAL A 37 -28.40 11.66 -26.47
CA VAL A 37 -27.88 10.41 -27.06
C VAL A 37 -28.89 9.30 -26.88
N GLU A 38 -29.03 8.43 -27.89
CA GLU A 38 -29.82 7.21 -27.75
C GLU A 38 -29.14 6.25 -26.77
N PRO A 39 -29.90 5.54 -25.90
CA PRO A 39 -29.33 4.66 -24.88
C PRO A 39 -28.33 3.63 -25.42
N LYS A 40 -28.57 3.11 -26.63
CA LYS A 40 -27.70 2.11 -27.30
C LYS A 40 -26.33 2.67 -27.69
N GLN A 41 -26.21 3.97 -27.94
CA GLN A 41 -24.97 4.63 -28.40
C GLN A 41 -24.15 5.21 -27.24
N THR A 42 -24.71 5.25 -26.04
CA THR A 42 -24.12 5.86 -24.84
C THR A 42 -22.67 5.42 -24.57
N ASN A 43 -22.40 4.12 -24.62
CA ASN A 43 -21.08 3.57 -24.32
C ASN A 43 -20.02 4.00 -25.35
N ASP A 44 -20.38 4.00 -26.63
CA ASP A 44 -19.46 4.34 -27.71
C ASP A 44 -19.16 5.84 -27.70
N ILE A 45 -20.16 6.67 -27.41
CA ILE A 45 -19.99 8.12 -27.28
C ILE A 45 -19.16 8.48 -26.05
N ILE A 46 -19.32 7.79 -24.91
CA ILE A 46 -18.45 7.99 -23.75
C ILE A 46 -17.00 7.63 -24.07
N LYS A 47 -16.77 6.50 -24.73
CA LYS A 47 -15.42 6.10 -25.15
C LYS A 47 -14.81 7.11 -26.11
N PHE A 48 -15.61 7.62 -27.06
CA PHE A 48 -15.19 8.68 -27.97
C PHE A 48 -14.82 9.95 -27.20
N ALA A 49 -15.69 10.43 -26.29
CA ALA A 49 -15.44 11.62 -25.50
C ALA A 49 -14.20 11.48 -24.61
N GLN A 50 -14.02 10.33 -23.95
CA GLN A 50 -12.82 10.03 -23.15
C GLN A 50 -11.53 10.02 -23.97
N LYS A 51 -11.61 9.61 -25.24
CA LYS A 51 -10.45 9.52 -26.14
C LYS A 51 -10.14 10.84 -26.86
N LYS A 52 -11.16 11.67 -27.12
CA LYS A 52 -11.07 12.80 -28.07
C LYS A 52 -11.33 14.16 -27.46
N LEU A 53 -11.93 14.24 -26.27
CA LEU A 53 -12.21 15.49 -25.59
C LEU A 53 -11.39 15.60 -24.29
N PRO A 54 -11.02 16.82 -23.86
CA PRO A 54 -10.34 17.02 -22.58
C PRO A 54 -11.12 16.40 -21.41
N PRO A 55 -10.43 15.93 -20.36
CA PRO A 55 -11.08 15.53 -19.12
C PRO A 55 -11.84 16.72 -18.52
N LEU A 56 -12.91 16.40 -17.78
CA LEU A 56 -13.74 17.40 -17.08
C LEU A 56 -13.04 17.81 -15.78
N GLU A 57 -11.90 18.50 -15.90
CA GLU A 57 -11.07 18.94 -14.77
C GLU A 57 -11.91 19.78 -13.79
N GLY A 58 -11.95 19.34 -12.52
CA GLY A 58 -12.70 20.01 -11.46
C GLY A 58 -14.22 19.78 -11.49
N LEU A 59 -14.72 18.87 -12.34
CA LEU A 59 -16.12 18.48 -12.44
C LEU A 59 -16.34 16.97 -12.29
N GLU A 60 -15.43 16.27 -11.61
CA GLU A 60 -15.47 14.81 -11.43
C GLU A 60 -16.69 14.35 -10.61
N HIS A 61 -17.25 15.24 -9.79
CA HIS A 61 -18.50 15.01 -9.06
C HIS A 61 -19.73 15.01 -9.99
N CYS A 62 -19.66 15.58 -11.19
CA CYS A 62 -20.76 15.57 -12.15
C CYS A 62 -20.78 14.25 -12.94
N LYS A 63 -21.92 13.54 -12.95
CA LYS A 63 -22.04 12.33 -13.75
C LYS A 63 -22.05 12.67 -15.24
N ARG A 64 -21.39 11.87 -16.07
CA ARG A 64 -21.33 12.11 -17.53
C ARG A 64 -22.65 11.86 -18.27
N ILE A 65 -23.63 11.21 -17.63
CA ILE A 65 -24.93 10.91 -18.22
C ILE A 65 -26.04 11.35 -17.27
N ARG A 66 -27.04 12.04 -17.81
CA ARG A 66 -28.34 12.27 -17.17
C ARG A 66 -29.41 11.50 -17.94
N ARG A 67 -30.09 10.58 -17.26
CA ARG A 67 -31.26 9.89 -17.86
C ARG A 67 -32.44 10.84 -17.84
N VAL A 68 -33.09 11.00 -18.99
CA VAL A 68 -34.32 11.77 -19.16
C VAL A 68 -35.41 10.85 -19.74
N PRO A 69 -36.69 11.02 -19.35
CA PRO A 69 -37.80 10.31 -19.97
C PRO A 69 -37.83 10.58 -21.49
N LYS A 70 -38.03 9.55 -22.29
CA LYS A 70 -38.11 9.69 -23.76
C LYS A 70 -39.46 10.31 -24.13
N PRO A 71 -39.51 11.43 -24.87
CA PRO A 71 -40.75 11.90 -25.50
C PRO A 71 -41.20 10.87 -26.55
N ASP A 72 -42.49 10.57 -26.64
CA ASP A 72 -43.01 9.58 -27.57
C ASP A 72 -42.65 9.92 -29.03
N ASN A 73 -42.08 8.95 -29.75
CA ASN A 73 -41.84 8.90 -31.20
C ASN A 73 -40.82 9.84 -31.88
N GLU A 74 -39.98 10.59 -31.17
CA GLU A 74 -38.87 11.31 -31.82
C GLU A 74 -37.57 10.49 -31.89
N LYS A 75 -36.94 10.45 -33.08
CA LYS A 75 -35.55 9.98 -33.24
C LYS A 75 -34.62 11.08 -32.75
N VAL A 76 -33.73 10.76 -31.82
CA VAL A 76 -32.70 11.70 -31.35
C VAL A 76 -31.61 11.83 -32.43
N ASP A 77 -31.54 12.98 -33.09
CA ASP A 77 -30.43 13.32 -33.98
C ASP A 77 -29.27 13.93 -33.17
N PHE A 78 -28.10 13.27 -33.25
CA PHE A 78 -26.89 13.68 -32.55
C PHE A 78 -26.32 15.01 -33.07
N ASN A 79 -26.55 15.33 -34.35
CA ASN A 79 -25.91 16.49 -35.00
C ASN A 79 -26.65 17.81 -34.78
N SER A 80 -27.85 17.80 -34.20
CA SER A 80 -28.72 18.99 -34.15
C SER A 80 -29.05 19.53 -32.75
N GLN A 81 -28.49 18.99 -31.66
CA GLN A 81 -28.85 19.44 -30.29
C GLN A 81 -27.68 19.44 -29.29
N ILE A 82 -26.59 20.14 -29.59
CA ILE A 82 -25.66 20.54 -28.51
C ILE A 82 -26.30 21.71 -27.75
N GLN A 83 -26.54 21.51 -26.47
CA GLN A 83 -27.11 22.50 -25.57
C GLN A 83 -26.11 22.85 -24.47
N VAL A 84 -26.03 24.13 -24.13
CA VAL A 84 -25.30 24.59 -22.96
C VAL A 84 -26.21 24.46 -21.75
N VAL A 85 -25.77 23.71 -20.74
CA VAL A 85 -26.52 23.48 -19.50
C VAL A 85 -25.63 23.85 -18.33
N PRO A 86 -26.12 24.63 -17.34
CA PRO A 86 -25.37 24.88 -16.13
C PRO A 86 -25.30 23.62 -15.25
N VAL A 87 -24.13 23.31 -14.73
CA VAL A 87 -23.90 22.24 -13.74
C VAL A 87 -23.19 22.78 -12.50
N SER A 88 -23.23 22.05 -11.39
CA SER A 88 -22.53 22.49 -10.17
C SER A 88 -21.03 22.57 -10.40
N ARG A 89 -20.44 23.74 -10.15
CA ARG A 89 -18.99 23.94 -10.22
C ARG A 89 -18.24 23.17 -9.14
N TYR A 90 -18.86 22.94 -7.99
CA TYR A 90 -18.23 22.31 -6.83
C TYR A 90 -18.93 21.01 -6.44
N ALA A 91 -18.14 20.08 -5.89
CA ALA A 91 -18.68 18.86 -5.29
C ALA A 91 -19.48 19.19 -4.02
N PRO A 92 -20.63 18.55 -3.79
CA PRO A 92 -21.38 18.71 -2.55
C PRO A 92 -20.60 18.08 -1.39
N LEU A 93 -20.40 18.84 -0.31
CA LEU A 93 -19.69 18.40 0.89
C LEU A 93 -20.62 17.77 1.93
N ASN A 94 -21.91 18.10 1.88
CA ASN A 94 -22.93 17.57 2.79
C ASN A 94 -24.21 17.19 2.04
N LYS A 95 -25.11 16.53 2.77
CA LYS A 95 -26.37 15.99 2.22
C LYS A 95 -27.30 17.10 1.72
N GLN A 96 -27.37 18.22 2.42
CA GLN A 96 -28.20 19.37 2.05
C GLN A 96 -27.76 19.97 0.71
N GLN A 97 -26.45 20.18 0.51
CA GLN A 97 -25.87 20.61 -0.77
C GLN A 97 -26.16 19.60 -1.86
N TYR A 98 -25.94 18.30 -1.61
CA TYR A 98 -26.21 17.26 -2.60
C TYR A 98 -27.68 17.26 -3.03
N GLU A 99 -28.62 17.27 -2.07
CA GLU A 99 -30.06 17.27 -2.37
C GLU A 99 -30.51 18.52 -3.12
N ALA A 100 -29.94 19.69 -2.78
CA ALA A 100 -30.24 20.93 -3.48
C ALA A 100 -29.63 21.01 -4.89
N TRP A 101 -28.43 20.46 -5.09
CA TRP A 101 -27.65 20.65 -6.33
C TRP A 101 -27.85 19.50 -7.34
N ASN A 102 -28.11 18.28 -6.88
CA ASN A 102 -28.29 17.10 -7.72
C ASN A 102 -29.48 17.18 -8.71
N PRO A 103 -30.59 17.88 -8.42
CA PRO A 103 -31.67 18.07 -9.40
C PRO A 103 -31.24 18.82 -10.67
N LEU A 104 -30.25 19.72 -10.58
CA LEU A 104 -29.74 20.46 -11.73
C LEU A 104 -29.06 19.51 -12.74
N TRP A 105 -28.11 18.73 -12.23
CA TRP A 105 -27.44 17.68 -12.98
C TRP A 105 -27.00 16.57 -12.03
N PRO A 106 -27.08 15.28 -12.41
CA PRO A 106 -26.78 14.20 -11.49
C PRO A 106 -25.34 14.29 -10.95
N LEU A 107 -25.21 14.30 -9.63
CA LEU A 107 -23.94 14.38 -8.92
C LEU A 107 -23.58 13.04 -8.27
N SER A 108 -22.30 12.89 -7.96
CA SER A 108 -21.78 11.85 -7.10
C SER A 108 -21.54 12.44 -5.72
N TYR A 109 -22.17 11.85 -4.70
CA TYR A 109 -21.99 12.24 -3.30
C TYR A 109 -21.82 10.99 -2.45
N ARG A 110 -20.85 11.05 -1.53
CA ARG A 110 -20.63 10.04 -0.51
C ARG A 110 -20.47 10.78 0.81
N GLN A 111 -21.40 10.55 1.73
CA GLN A 111 -21.33 11.12 3.07
C GLN A 111 -20.10 10.59 3.80
N ASP A 112 -19.25 11.50 4.30
CA ASP A 112 -18.18 11.14 5.23
C ASP A 112 -18.74 11.05 6.65
N THR A 113 -18.98 9.83 7.12
CA THR A 113 -19.55 9.57 8.45
C THR A 113 -18.58 9.89 9.60
N ARG A 114 -17.30 10.20 9.32
CA ARG A 114 -16.30 10.55 10.34
C ARG A 114 -16.35 12.02 10.72
N LEU A 115 -16.86 12.88 9.84
CA LEU A 115 -17.04 14.31 10.07
C LEU A 115 -18.39 14.63 10.72
N ASP A 116 -19.24 13.62 10.92
CA ASP A 116 -20.52 13.77 11.59
C ASP A 116 -20.33 13.63 13.09
N VAL A 117 -20.20 14.77 13.77
CA VAL A 117 -20.05 14.84 15.23
C VAL A 117 -21.34 14.36 15.88
N LYS A 118 -21.21 13.48 16.88
CA LYS A 118 -22.34 12.92 17.62
C LYS A 118 -22.15 13.13 19.11
N PHE A 119 -23.02 13.92 19.70
CA PHE A 119 -23.03 14.17 21.14
C PHE A 119 -24.07 13.30 21.84
N THR A 120 -23.70 12.78 23.00
CA THR A 120 -24.61 12.22 24.00
C THR A 120 -25.07 13.33 24.94
N GLN A 121 -26.09 13.07 25.78
CA GLN A 121 -26.51 14.04 26.80
C GLN A 121 -25.35 14.42 27.73
N TYR A 122 -24.50 13.45 28.09
CA TYR A 122 -23.31 13.68 28.91
C TYR A 122 -22.34 14.67 28.26
N ASP A 123 -22.11 14.54 26.95
CA ASP A 123 -21.21 15.45 26.23
C ASP A 123 -21.78 16.88 26.23
N ILE A 124 -23.10 17.03 26.08
CA ILE A 124 -23.78 18.33 26.14
C ILE A 124 -23.66 18.96 27.53
N ASP A 125 -23.96 18.21 28.59
CA ASP A 125 -23.86 18.69 29.98
C ASP A 125 -22.41 19.13 30.29
N MET A 126 -21.44 18.42 29.71
CA MET A 126 -20.04 18.77 29.85
C MET A 126 -19.66 20.06 29.13
N ILE A 127 -20.11 20.20 27.87
CA ILE A 127 -19.91 21.43 27.08
C ILE A 127 -20.52 22.64 27.80
N GLU A 128 -21.75 22.51 28.31
CA GLU A 128 -22.41 23.58 29.07
C GLU A 128 -21.63 23.97 30.33
N THR A 129 -21.12 22.99 31.06
CA THR A 129 -20.35 23.23 32.28
C THR A 129 -19.09 24.04 31.99
N HIS A 130 -18.33 23.68 30.95
CA HIS A 130 -17.13 24.42 30.56
C HIS A 130 -17.45 25.81 30.02
N MET A 131 -18.48 25.94 29.17
CA MET A 131 -18.88 27.22 28.62
C MET A 131 -19.39 28.19 29.69
N ARG A 132 -20.25 27.74 30.62
CA ARG A 132 -20.75 28.58 31.73
C ARG A 132 -19.61 29.12 32.58
N ALA A 133 -18.70 28.24 33.00
CA ALA A 133 -17.53 28.63 33.79
C ALA A 133 -16.63 29.64 33.06
N LEU A 134 -16.50 29.52 31.74
CA LEU A 134 -15.72 30.45 30.93
C LEU A 134 -16.41 31.83 30.79
N LEU A 135 -17.74 31.85 30.76
CA LEU A 135 -18.58 33.05 30.56
C LEU A 135 -18.86 33.85 31.84
N GLU A 136 -18.64 33.30 33.05
CA GLU A 136 -18.86 34.00 34.34
C GLU A 136 -17.96 35.25 34.54
N SER A 137 -17.03 35.51 33.62
CA SER A 137 -15.98 36.52 33.73
C SER A 137 -16.08 37.59 32.63
N ASN A 138 -16.81 38.67 32.93
CA ASN A 138 -17.38 39.60 31.94
C ASN A 138 -16.44 40.64 31.29
N THR A 139 -15.11 40.55 31.40
CA THR A 139 -14.23 41.68 31.02
C THR A 139 -13.24 41.41 29.87
N SER A 140 -12.95 40.16 29.48
CA SER A 140 -12.05 39.85 28.37
C SER A 140 -12.34 38.51 27.70
N ILE A 141 -11.96 38.36 26.42
CA ILE A 141 -12.09 37.10 25.69
C ILE A 141 -11.26 36.03 26.42
N ALA A 142 -11.84 34.84 26.60
CA ALA A 142 -11.22 33.73 27.31
C ALA A 142 -11.28 32.47 26.45
N CYS A 143 -10.27 31.62 26.61
CA CYS A 143 -10.19 30.30 26.00
C CYS A 143 -9.87 29.27 27.08
N ARG A 144 -10.38 28.06 26.91
CA ARG A 144 -10.08 26.90 27.74
C ARG A 144 -9.85 25.68 26.84
N ILE A 145 -8.76 24.95 27.09
CA ILE A 145 -8.44 23.68 26.40
C ILE A 145 -8.67 22.53 27.38
N VAL A 146 -9.45 21.54 26.98
CA VAL A 146 -9.89 20.43 27.83
C VAL A 146 -9.66 19.10 27.12
N ASN A 147 -9.24 18.09 27.87
CA ASN A 147 -9.23 16.72 27.39
C ASN A 147 -10.66 16.14 27.43
N PRO A 148 -11.29 15.80 26.29
CA PRO A 148 -12.68 15.35 26.25
C PRO A 148 -12.90 13.98 26.92
N THR A 149 -11.86 13.16 27.00
CA THR A 149 -11.93 11.81 27.60
C THR A 149 -11.85 11.87 29.12
N THR A 150 -10.95 12.70 29.67
CA THR A 150 -10.70 12.79 31.12
C THR A 150 -11.40 13.98 31.77
N ASN A 151 -11.99 14.86 30.96
CA ASN A 151 -12.57 16.13 31.40
C ASN A 151 -11.56 17.08 32.10
N GLN A 152 -10.26 16.87 31.87
CA GLN A 152 -9.22 17.66 32.51
C GLN A 152 -8.99 18.97 31.77
N ILE A 153 -9.00 20.09 32.50
CA ILE A 153 -8.61 21.40 31.97
C ILE A 153 -7.08 21.46 31.88
N LEU A 154 -6.56 21.67 30.68
CA LEU A 154 -5.12 21.70 30.38
C LEU A 154 -4.56 23.12 30.38
N ALA A 155 -5.37 24.08 29.94
CA ALA A 155 -5.07 25.50 30.00
C ALA A 155 -6.36 26.31 29.99
N GLU A 156 -6.35 27.43 30.70
CA GLU A 156 -7.34 28.49 30.58
C GLU A 156 -6.61 29.83 30.58
N GLN A 157 -6.85 30.63 29.55
CA GLN A 157 -6.15 31.90 29.36
C GLN A 157 -7.08 32.96 28.79
N ARG A 158 -6.71 34.22 29.02
CA ARG A 158 -7.45 35.40 28.56
C ARG A 158 -6.67 36.17 27.52
N ASP A 159 -7.40 36.98 26.79
CA ASP A 159 -6.86 37.93 25.85
C ASP A 159 -6.07 39.02 26.58
N SER A 160 -4.82 39.18 26.19
CA SER A 160 -3.94 40.25 26.65
C SER A 160 -3.32 40.98 25.45
N ARG A 161 -4.09 41.18 24.37
CA ARG A 161 -3.63 41.91 23.18
C ARG A 161 -3.29 43.38 23.44
N SER A 162 -3.73 43.93 24.57
CA SER A 162 -3.26 45.23 25.07
C SER A 162 -1.76 45.26 25.37
N GLU A 163 -1.17 44.09 25.65
CA GLU A 163 0.26 43.92 25.93
C GLU A 163 1.04 43.52 24.68
N HIS A 164 0.50 42.59 23.88
CA HIS A 164 1.14 42.15 22.63
C HIS A 164 0.10 41.66 21.61
N PRO A 165 0.17 42.06 20.32
CA PRO A 165 -0.87 41.78 19.33
C PRO A 165 -1.13 40.28 19.07
N LEU A 166 -0.17 39.40 19.37
CA LEU A 166 -0.33 37.93 19.27
C LEU A 166 -0.91 37.27 20.53
N HIS A 167 -1.06 37.98 21.65
CA HIS A 167 -1.57 37.43 22.91
C HIS A 167 -3.10 37.33 22.93
N HIS A 168 -3.65 36.68 21.90
CA HIS A 168 -5.04 36.29 21.86
C HIS A 168 -5.27 35.14 22.87
N ALA A 169 -6.46 35.06 23.47
CA ALA A 169 -6.77 34.06 24.51
C ALA A 169 -6.40 32.62 24.10
N VAL A 170 -6.68 32.25 22.84
CA VAL A 170 -6.33 30.93 22.29
C VAL A 170 -4.82 30.72 22.18
N MET A 171 -4.07 31.74 21.72
CA MET A 171 -2.61 31.64 21.61
C MET A 171 -1.96 31.51 22.98
N ASN A 172 -2.46 32.27 23.96
CA ASN A 172 -2.02 32.17 25.34
C ASN A 172 -2.31 30.77 25.89
N CYS A 173 -3.48 30.19 25.60
CA CYS A 173 -3.81 28.81 25.97
C CYS A 173 -2.85 27.79 25.36
N ILE A 174 -2.59 27.89 24.06
CA ILE A 174 -1.66 27.00 23.34
C ILE A 174 -0.26 27.11 23.96
N ASP A 175 0.22 28.33 24.20
CA ASP A 175 1.51 28.56 24.86
C ASP A 175 1.54 27.96 26.27
N GLN A 176 0.46 28.11 27.05
CA GLN A 176 0.36 27.49 28.37
C GLN A 176 0.39 25.96 28.31
N VAL A 177 -0.30 25.34 27.34
CA VAL A 177 -0.21 23.89 27.12
C VAL A 177 1.21 23.49 26.75
N ALA A 178 1.87 24.22 25.84
CA ALA A 178 3.25 23.96 25.45
C ALA A 178 4.23 24.08 26.63
N GLN A 179 4.06 25.08 27.48
CA GLN A 179 4.85 25.27 28.69
C GLN A 179 4.61 24.16 29.71
N ASN A 180 3.34 23.74 29.89
CA ASN A 180 2.98 22.66 30.81
C ASN A 180 3.58 21.33 30.35
N GLU A 181 3.52 21.04 29.05
CA GLU A 181 4.20 19.90 28.45
C GLU A 181 5.72 20.01 28.62
N SER A 182 6.33 21.16 28.34
CA SER A 182 7.78 21.37 28.51
C SER A 182 8.24 21.19 29.97
N LYS A 183 7.47 21.70 30.94
CA LYS A 183 7.75 21.56 32.39
C LYS A 183 7.60 20.12 32.86
N ALA A 184 6.59 19.39 32.39
CA ALA A 184 6.43 17.96 32.66
C ALA A 184 7.63 17.12 32.16
N HIS A 185 8.40 17.66 31.20
CA HIS A 185 9.63 17.06 30.67
C HIS A 185 10.92 17.70 31.23
N GLY A 186 10.86 18.40 32.36
CA GLY A 186 12.03 18.86 33.12
C GLY A 186 12.80 20.04 32.49
N GLY A 187 12.14 20.90 31.70
CA GLY A 187 12.79 22.10 31.13
C GLY A 187 13.75 21.80 29.96
N SER A 188 13.94 20.53 29.62
CA SER A 188 14.38 20.16 28.27
C SER A 188 13.20 20.43 27.34
N GLY A 189 13.16 21.58 26.67
CA GLY A 189 12.17 21.84 25.63
C GLY A 189 12.02 20.60 24.72
N ARG A 190 10.79 20.29 24.29
CA ARG A 190 10.36 19.03 23.65
C ARG A 190 11.54 18.25 23.10
N MET A 191 11.95 17.20 23.81
CA MET A 191 13.13 16.41 23.50
C MET A 191 13.16 16.13 21.98
N LYS A 192 14.19 16.59 21.27
CA LYS A 192 14.44 16.19 19.88
C LYS A 192 14.71 14.69 19.89
N ARG A 193 13.65 13.89 19.79
CA ARG A 193 13.73 12.43 19.70
C ARG A 193 13.44 12.04 18.25
N THR A 194 14.32 11.22 17.71
CA THR A 194 14.16 10.55 16.42
C THR A 194 12.99 9.57 16.49
N ALA A 195 12.25 9.43 15.39
CA ALA A 195 11.05 8.59 15.27
C ALA A 195 11.24 7.10 15.67
N SER A 196 12.49 6.66 15.80
CA SER A 196 12.90 5.28 16.05
C SER A 196 12.69 4.75 17.47
N GLU A 197 12.16 5.55 18.41
CA GLU A 197 11.98 5.15 19.82
C GLU A 197 10.51 5.08 20.27
N MET A 198 9.53 5.14 19.34
CA MET A 198 8.10 5.23 19.67
C MET A 198 7.37 3.88 19.52
N SER A 199 6.66 3.43 20.57
CA SER A 199 5.76 2.25 20.56
C SER A 199 4.27 2.66 20.56
N ASP A 200 3.36 1.75 20.19
CA ASP A 200 1.92 2.04 19.99
C ASP A 200 1.19 2.60 21.24
N GLU A 201 1.63 2.31 22.47
CA GLU A 201 1.06 2.92 23.69
C GLU A 201 1.43 4.41 23.87
N SER A 202 2.35 4.95 23.07
CA SER A 202 2.82 6.34 23.16
C SER A 202 2.09 7.33 22.24
N ILE A 203 1.18 6.84 21.39
CA ILE A 203 0.41 7.66 20.44
C ILE A 203 -0.58 8.59 21.17
N GLU A 204 -1.14 8.15 22.31
CA GLU A 204 -1.97 9.02 23.16
C GLU A 204 -1.20 10.19 23.79
N LYS A 205 0.15 10.17 23.78
CA LYS A 205 0.99 11.18 24.45
C LYS A 205 1.73 12.15 23.52
N THR A 206 1.67 12.01 22.20
CA THR A 206 2.61 12.74 21.31
C THR A 206 2.02 13.32 20.01
N GLY A 207 0.74 13.70 20.01
CA GLY A 207 0.14 14.49 18.93
C GLY A 207 0.82 15.84 18.69
N TYR A 208 0.40 16.55 17.62
CA TYR A 208 0.68 17.99 17.50
C TYR A 208 0.07 18.70 18.70
N LEU A 209 0.64 19.84 19.12
CA LEU A 209 0.18 20.56 20.30
C LEU A 209 -1.34 20.78 20.25
N CYS A 210 -2.03 20.39 21.33
CA CYS A 210 -3.49 20.44 21.47
C CYS A 210 -4.32 19.52 20.55
N THR A 211 -3.72 18.49 19.93
CA THR A 211 -4.49 17.51 19.12
C THR A 211 -5.39 16.64 20.00
N GLY A 212 -6.66 16.49 19.60
CA GLY A 212 -7.62 15.64 20.31
C GLY A 212 -8.20 16.26 21.58
N TYR A 213 -8.02 17.57 21.77
CA TYR A 213 -8.61 18.34 22.87
C TYR A 213 -9.73 19.26 22.38
N ASP A 214 -10.69 19.53 23.25
CA ASP A 214 -11.74 20.50 23.01
C ASP A 214 -11.27 21.90 23.41
N ALA A 215 -11.61 22.89 22.60
CA ALA A 215 -11.34 24.29 22.89
C ALA A 215 -12.67 25.05 23.06
N TYR A 216 -12.88 25.59 24.24
CA TYR A 216 -14.02 26.43 24.59
C TYR A 216 -13.57 27.90 24.55
N ILE A 217 -14.32 28.77 23.89
CA ILE A 217 -13.95 30.18 23.72
C ILE A 217 -15.18 31.05 24.03
N SER A 218 -15.01 32.13 24.79
CA SER A 218 -16.13 32.98 25.20
C SER A 218 -16.71 33.85 24.08
N HIS A 219 -15.98 34.02 22.98
CA HIS A 219 -16.37 34.84 21.82
C HIS A 219 -15.92 34.18 20.53
N GLU A 220 -16.55 34.55 19.41
CA GLU A 220 -16.17 34.03 18.09
C GLU A 220 -14.66 34.21 17.81
N PRO A 221 -14.03 33.22 17.15
CA PRO A 221 -12.61 33.25 16.85
C PRO A 221 -12.24 34.49 16.03
N CYS A 222 -11.20 35.22 16.47
CA CYS A 222 -10.59 36.27 15.65
C CYS A 222 -10.05 35.69 14.33
N ALA A 223 -9.76 36.53 13.33
CA ALA A 223 -9.25 36.09 12.02
C ALA A 223 -8.07 35.10 12.13
N ILE A 224 -7.18 35.29 13.12
CA ILE A 224 -6.06 34.40 13.45
C ILE A 224 -6.52 32.99 13.86
N THR A 225 -7.63 32.86 14.60
CA THR A 225 -8.15 31.54 15.02
C THR A 225 -8.90 30.82 13.90
N ARG A 226 -9.48 31.55 12.95
CA ARG A 226 -10.10 31.00 11.73
C ARG A 226 -9.06 30.35 10.79
N PHE A 227 -7.80 30.82 10.82
CA PHE A 227 -6.67 30.20 10.13
C PHE A 227 -6.22 28.87 10.74
N PHE A 228 -6.57 28.57 12.00
CA PHE A 228 -6.20 27.31 12.67
C PHE A 228 -7.31 26.24 12.65
N SER A 229 -8.57 26.63 12.42
CA SER A 229 -9.67 25.68 12.18
C SER A 229 -9.70 25.15 10.74
N THR A 230 -9.04 25.86 9.82
CA THR A 230 -8.69 25.34 8.51
C THR A 230 -7.29 24.74 8.62
N THR A 231 -7.15 23.50 8.18
CA THR A 231 -5.91 22.72 8.23
C THR A 231 -4.73 23.59 7.79
N PRO A 232 -3.61 23.65 8.54
CA PRO A 232 -2.48 24.49 8.15
C PRO A 232 -2.00 24.08 6.76
N ARG A 233 -2.17 24.98 5.80
CA ARG A 233 -1.42 24.91 4.54
C ARG A 233 0.05 25.15 4.87
N THR A 234 0.88 24.25 4.34
CA THR A 234 2.34 24.27 4.19
C THR A 234 3.23 23.82 5.36
N LEU A 235 3.24 22.50 5.63
CA LEU A 235 4.48 21.72 5.50
C LEU A 235 4.28 20.79 4.30
N ASN A 236 5.26 20.66 3.39
CA ASN A 236 5.17 19.74 2.24
C ASN A 236 4.65 18.38 2.72
N LYS A 237 3.51 17.92 2.19
CA LYS A 237 2.90 16.63 2.57
C LYS A 237 3.60 15.43 1.94
N VAL A 238 4.61 15.68 1.11
CA VAL A 238 5.26 14.66 0.31
C VAL A 238 6.77 14.64 0.50
N ASP A 239 7.35 13.44 0.44
CA ASP A 239 8.79 13.21 0.28
C ASP A 239 9.06 12.35 -0.94
N CYS A 240 10.23 12.53 -1.56
CA CYS A 240 10.67 11.74 -2.70
C CYS A 240 12.05 11.16 -2.42
N TYR A 241 12.23 9.87 -2.72
CA TYR A 241 13.48 9.14 -2.53
C TYR A 241 13.85 8.39 -3.81
N ILE A 242 15.14 8.37 -4.14
CA ILE A 242 15.67 7.59 -5.26
C ILE A 242 16.78 6.70 -4.73
N SER A 243 16.75 5.40 -5.05
CA SER A 243 17.87 4.51 -4.77
C SER A 243 18.69 4.24 -6.03
N THR A 244 19.97 4.56 -5.95
CA THR A 244 20.99 4.13 -6.91
C THR A 244 21.64 2.81 -6.49
N LEU A 245 21.27 2.25 -5.33
CA LEU A 245 21.63 0.90 -4.94
C LEU A 245 20.86 -0.09 -5.82
N ASN A 246 21.55 -1.10 -6.35
CA ASN A 246 20.93 -2.13 -7.19
C ASN A 246 20.86 -3.50 -6.49
N ASP A 247 20.89 -3.52 -5.17
CA ASP A 247 20.74 -4.71 -4.32
C ASP A 247 19.28 -4.81 -3.83
N ALA A 248 18.58 -5.88 -4.21
CA ALA A 248 17.18 -6.10 -3.86
C ALA A 248 16.95 -6.14 -2.34
N TYR A 249 17.90 -6.69 -1.58
CA TYR A 249 17.81 -6.73 -0.12
C TYR A 249 17.93 -5.33 0.48
N SER A 250 18.87 -4.51 0.01
CA SER A 250 19.01 -3.11 0.45
C SER A 250 17.76 -2.29 0.13
N ASN A 251 17.24 -2.39 -1.09
CA ASN A 251 16.10 -1.58 -1.50
C ASN A 251 14.80 -2.00 -0.80
N LEU A 252 14.56 -3.30 -0.57
CA LEU A 252 13.42 -3.74 0.24
C LEU A 252 13.57 -3.35 1.72
N ALA A 253 14.80 -3.31 2.24
CA ALA A 253 15.05 -2.81 3.59
C ALA A 253 14.81 -1.30 3.70
N ILE A 254 15.17 -0.52 2.68
CA ILE A 254 14.81 0.90 2.57
C ILE A 254 13.29 1.06 2.48
N GLU A 255 12.59 0.26 1.67
CA GLU A 255 11.12 0.29 1.58
C GLU A 255 10.46 0.08 2.95
N GLU A 256 10.94 -0.90 3.73
CA GLU A 256 10.42 -1.18 5.07
C GLU A 256 10.77 -0.06 6.07
N TYR A 257 11.99 0.50 5.99
CA TYR A 257 12.39 1.65 6.79
C TYR A 257 11.50 2.86 6.50
N LEU A 258 11.28 3.19 5.22
CA LEU A 258 10.39 4.26 4.80
C LEU A 258 8.97 4.01 5.28
N LEU A 259 8.47 2.77 5.25
CA LEU A 259 7.14 2.45 5.77
C LEU A 259 7.02 2.77 7.27
N LYS A 260 8.02 2.36 8.07
CA LYS A 260 7.95 2.38 9.53
C LYS A 260 8.39 3.68 10.19
N GLU A 261 9.41 4.33 9.64
CA GLU A 261 10.15 5.39 10.33
C GLU A 261 9.81 6.79 9.84
N THR A 262 9.05 6.90 8.74
CA THR A 262 8.57 8.20 8.23
C THR A 262 7.16 8.50 8.72
N PRO A 263 6.78 9.79 8.86
CA PRO A 263 5.47 10.17 9.38
C PRO A 263 4.30 9.56 8.59
N PRO A 264 3.25 9.05 9.28
CA PRO A 264 2.17 8.29 8.64
C PRO A 264 1.25 9.12 7.74
N ASP A 265 1.16 10.43 7.99
CA ASP A 265 0.37 11.40 7.24
C ASP A 265 1.03 11.82 5.92
N ARG A 266 2.30 11.46 5.69
CA ARG A 266 3.05 11.84 4.49
C ARG A 266 2.88 10.85 3.35
N TYR A 267 2.74 11.41 2.15
CA TYR A 267 2.88 10.67 0.91
C TYR A 267 4.36 10.55 0.56
N ILE A 268 4.81 9.38 0.14
CA ILE A 268 6.21 9.18 -0.21
C ILE A 268 6.31 8.49 -1.55
N LEU A 269 7.12 9.02 -2.45
CA LEU A 269 7.54 8.33 -3.66
C LEU A 269 8.95 7.77 -3.46
N TYR A 270 9.12 6.48 -3.72
CA TYR A 270 10.42 5.83 -3.72
C TYR A 270 10.66 5.12 -5.06
N LEU A 271 11.72 5.50 -5.77
CA LEU A 271 12.07 4.97 -7.10
C LEU A 271 13.39 4.21 -7.05
N TRP A 272 13.43 3.01 -7.61
CA TRP A 272 14.58 2.10 -7.46
C TRP A 272 14.64 1.03 -8.55
N ARG A 273 15.80 0.36 -8.67
CA ARG A 273 16.05 -0.77 -9.58
C ARG A 273 16.89 -1.84 -8.90
N ASN A 274 16.80 -3.07 -9.40
CA ASN A 274 17.58 -4.19 -8.87
C ASN A 274 18.37 -4.85 -9.99
N LYS A 275 19.55 -5.37 -9.65
CA LYS A 275 20.21 -6.40 -10.46
C LYS A 275 19.31 -7.64 -10.60
N PRO A 276 19.57 -8.52 -11.59
CA PRO A 276 18.79 -9.73 -11.82
C PRO A 276 18.43 -10.45 -10.53
N CYS A 277 17.13 -10.61 -10.26
CA CYS A 277 16.60 -11.37 -9.12
C CYS A 277 15.15 -11.77 -9.35
N VAL A 278 14.67 -12.75 -8.57
CA VAL A 278 13.24 -13.07 -8.49
C VAL A 278 12.71 -12.67 -7.13
N VAL A 279 11.63 -11.89 -7.11
CA VAL A 279 10.97 -11.43 -5.88
C VAL A 279 9.62 -12.13 -5.73
N VAL A 280 9.50 -12.99 -4.72
CA VAL A 280 8.25 -13.67 -4.36
C VAL A 280 7.48 -12.90 -3.29
N GLY A 281 6.15 -12.99 -3.36
CA GLY A 281 5.25 -12.39 -2.37
C GLY A 281 5.33 -13.05 -1.01
N ARG A 282 4.89 -12.33 0.03
CA ARG A 282 4.99 -12.73 1.45
C ARG A 282 4.50 -14.16 1.73
N ASN A 283 3.39 -14.57 1.11
CA ASN A 283 2.70 -15.84 1.35
C ASN A 283 2.77 -16.79 0.15
N GLN A 284 3.80 -16.67 -0.70
CA GLN A 284 4.00 -17.57 -1.83
C GLN A 284 4.92 -18.74 -1.50
N ASN A 285 4.75 -19.83 -2.25
CA ASN A 285 5.64 -20.97 -2.23
C ASN A 285 6.66 -20.86 -3.39
N PRO A 286 7.95 -20.57 -3.11
CA PRO A 286 8.95 -20.38 -4.16
C PRO A 286 9.22 -21.65 -4.96
N PHE A 287 9.06 -22.83 -4.37
CA PHE A 287 9.22 -24.13 -5.06
C PHE A 287 8.12 -24.36 -6.11
N LYS A 288 6.94 -23.76 -5.91
CA LYS A 288 5.81 -23.82 -6.85
C LYS A 288 5.80 -22.67 -7.86
N GLU A 289 6.30 -21.51 -7.46
CA GLU A 289 6.18 -20.27 -8.25
C GLU A 289 7.43 -19.96 -9.09
N CYS A 290 8.58 -20.56 -8.79
CA CYS A 290 9.87 -20.23 -9.41
C CYS A 290 10.61 -21.48 -9.92
N ASN A 291 11.32 -21.33 -11.03
CA ASN A 291 12.27 -22.30 -11.53
C ASN A 291 13.63 -22.15 -10.83
N LEU A 292 13.70 -22.65 -9.59
CA LEU A 292 14.88 -22.48 -8.73
C LEU A 292 16.16 -23.09 -9.33
N ARG A 293 16.03 -24.15 -10.15
CA ARG A 293 17.15 -24.74 -10.87
C ARG A 293 17.73 -23.76 -11.90
N PHE A 294 16.87 -23.23 -12.78
CA PHE A 294 17.30 -22.25 -13.79
C PHE A 294 17.91 -21.02 -13.13
N MET A 295 17.28 -20.52 -12.07
CA MET A 295 17.79 -19.37 -11.31
C MET A 295 19.19 -19.64 -10.76
N ARG A 296 19.44 -20.80 -10.16
CA ARG A 296 20.78 -21.17 -9.65
C ARG A 296 21.82 -21.27 -10.76
N GLN A 297 21.46 -21.85 -11.91
CA GLN A 297 22.37 -21.99 -13.05
C GLN A 297 22.75 -20.65 -13.70
N ASN A 298 21.98 -19.58 -13.45
CA ASN A 298 22.18 -18.24 -14.01
C ASN A 298 22.49 -17.20 -12.92
N ASP A 299 22.86 -17.62 -11.70
CA ASP A 299 23.18 -16.76 -10.57
C ASP A 299 22.10 -15.71 -10.23
N ILE A 300 20.82 -16.09 -10.36
CA ILE A 300 19.66 -15.24 -10.09
C ILE A 300 19.16 -15.51 -8.66
N PRO A 301 19.37 -14.59 -7.69
CA PRO A 301 18.92 -14.78 -6.32
C PRO A 301 17.39 -14.73 -6.19
N LEU A 302 16.88 -15.52 -5.26
CA LEU A 302 15.50 -15.47 -4.79
C LEU A 302 15.39 -14.50 -3.59
N VAL A 303 14.40 -13.63 -3.61
CA VAL A 303 14.12 -12.65 -2.55
C VAL A 303 12.65 -12.73 -2.17
N ARG A 304 12.32 -12.62 -0.88
CA ARG A 304 10.94 -12.53 -0.39
C ARG A 304 10.62 -11.13 0.12
N ARG A 305 9.59 -10.50 -0.44
CA ARG A 305 9.11 -9.18 0.01
C ARG A 305 8.07 -9.28 1.13
N ARG A 306 7.84 -8.16 1.83
CA ARG A 306 6.85 -8.07 2.92
C ARG A 306 5.41 -7.87 2.45
N SER A 307 5.20 -7.40 1.21
CA SER A 307 3.88 -7.27 0.59
C SER A 307 3.37 -8.60 0.01
N GLY A 308 2.06 -8.67 -0.24
CA GLY A 308 1.44 -9.81 -0.92
C GLY A 308 1.68 -9.81 -2.44
N GLY A 309 0.93 -10.64 -3.17
CA GLY A 309 0.96 -10.72 -4.63
C GLY A 309 1.84 -11.85 -5.18
N GLY A 310 2.00 -11.86 -6.51
CA GLY A 310 2.69 -12.90 -7.27
C GLY A 310 4.22 -12.77 -7.33
N ALA A 311 4.87 -13.74 -7.98
CA ALA A 311 6.32 -13.73 -8.21
C ALA A 311 6.64 -12.86 -9.43
N VAL A 312 7.71 -12.06 -9.33
CA VAL A 312 8.17 -11.18 -10.41
C VAL A 312 9.68 -11.29 -10.59
N TYR A 313 10.15 -11.11 -11.82
CA TYR A 313 11.56 -11.02 -12.16
C TYR A 313 11.94 -9.55 -12.30
N HIS A 314 13.07 -9.17 -11.70
CA HIS A 314 13.66 -7.85 -11.84
C HIS A 314 15.02 -7.97 -12.52
N ASP A 315 15.36 -6.97 -13.30
CA ASP A 315 16.71 -6.67 -13.81
C ASP A 315 16.86 -5.15 -13.98
N MET A 316 17.93 -4.71 -14.63
CA MET A 316 18.17 -3.27 -14.85
C MET A 316 17.21 -2.64 -15.88
N GLY A 317 16.53 -3.45 -16.70
CA GLY A 317 15.46 -3.06 -17.60
C GLY A 317 14.08 -2.97 -16.91
N ASN A 318 14.00 -3.34 -15.63
CA ASN A 318 12.80 -3.22 -14.82
C ASN A 318 12.94 -2.12 -13.75
N SER A 319 12.13 -1.06 -13.85
CA SER A 319 12.03 -0.02 -12.82
C SER A 319 11.02 -0.40 -11.74
N ILE A 320 11.25 0.02 -10.50
CA ILE A 320 10.32 -0.18 -9.39
C ILE A 320 9.97 1.17 -8.80
N TYR A 321 8.69 1.36 -8.52
CA TYR A 321 8.16 2.51 -7.80
C TYR A 321 7.41 2.02 -6.56
N THR A 322 7.53 2.75 -5.46
CA THR A 322 6.73 2.55 -4.25
C THR A 322 6.12 3.89 -3.85
N ILE A 323 4.79 3.94 -3.78
CA ILE A 323 4.02 5.10 -3.32
C ILE A 323 3.41 4.76 -1.97
N PHE A 324 3.90 5.43 -0.92
CA PHE A 324 3.36 5.34 0.43
C PHE A 324 2.31 6.42 0.65
N MET A 325 1.31 6.11 1.45
CA MET A 325 0.21 7.03 1.75
C MET A 325 -0.41 6.72 3.12
N PRO A 326 -1.15 7.66 3.71
CA PRO A 326 -2.00 7.38 4.87
C PRO A 326 -2.95 6.22 4.58
N ARG A 327 -3.25 5.39 5.58
CA ARG A 327 -4.14 4.24 5.41
C ARG A 327 -5.51 4.65 4.85
N GLU A 328 -6.02 5.81 5.25
CA GLU A 328 -7.33 6.35 4.87
C GLU A 328 -7.37 6.75 3.39
N ALA A 329 -6.22 7.05 2.79
CA ALA A 329 -6.07 7.39 1.39
C ALA A 329 -5.84 6.16 0.49
N PHE A 330 -5.71 4.97 1.07
CA PHE A 330 -5.39 3.77 0.31
C PHE A 330 -6.47 3.43 -0.71
N SER A 331 -6.05 3.39 -1.97
CA SER A 331 -6.84 2.89 -3.10
C SER A 331 -5.92 2.08 -4.00
N ARG A 332 -6.36 0.88 -4.39
CA ARG A 332 -5.59 0.02 -5.32
C ARG A 332 -5.45 0.65 -6.70
N ARG A 333 -6.39 1.52 -7.06
CA ARG A 333 -6.53 2.08 -8.40
C ARG A 333 -5.81 3.42 -8.56
N THR A 334 -5.93 4.30 -7.57
CA THR A 334 -5.46 5.69 -7.65
C THR A 334 -3.97 5.79 -8.00
N ASN A 335 -3.11 5.06 -7.30
CA ASN A 335 -1.66 5.12 -7.55
C ASN A 335 -1.26 4.40 -8.86
N ALA A 336 -2.04 3.41 -9.29
CA ALA A 336 -1.83 2.79 -10.60
C ALA A 336 -2.22 3.74 -11.74
N GLU A 337 -3.30 4.52 -11.56
CA GLU A 337 -3.73 5.55 -12.51
C GLU A 337 -2.72 6.69 -12.60
N LEU A 338 -2.16 7.11 -11.46
CA LEU A 338 -1.04 8.07 -11.42
C LEU A 338 0.12 7.58 -12.29
N VAL A 339 0.59 6.35 -12.10
CA VAL A 339 1.71 5.83 -12.91
C VAL A 339 1.32 5.63 -14.38
N ALA A 340 0.06 5.29 -14.68
CA ALA A 340 -0.43 5.23 -16.06
C ALA A 340 -0.45 6.61 -16.72
N ASN A 341 -0.87 7.66 -16.00
CA ASN A 341 -0.85 9.04 -16.46
C ASN A 341 0.58 9.51 -16.74
N ALA A 342 1.54 9.18 -15.88
CA ALA A 342 2.95 9.44 -16.13
C ALA A 342 3.41 8.82 -17.47
N LEU A 343 3.05 7.56 -17.75
CA LEU A 343 3.36 6.96 -19.06
C LEU A 343 2.68 7.68 -20.23
N ASN A 344 1.45 8.18 -20.05
CA ASN A 344 0.76 8.95 -21.08
C ASN A 344 1.46 10.28 -21.38
N GLN A 345 2.14 10.91 -20.41
CA GLN A 345 2.98 12.08 -20.66
C GLN A 345 4.20 11.78 -21.55
N LEU A 346 4.58 10.50 -21.64
CA LEU A 346 5.66 10.00 -22.51
C LEU A 346 5.12 9.42 -23.83
N ASP A 347 3.90 9.79 -24.21
CA ASP A 347 3.19 9.29 -25.41
C ASP A 347 2.97 7.76 -25.44
N ILE A 348 3.00 7.10 -24.27
CA ILE A 348 2.70 5.67 -24.14
C ILE A 348 1.26 5.51 -23.64
N PRO A 349 0.34 4.91 -24.43
CA PRO A 349 -1.10 4.86 -24.12
C PRO A 349 -1.42 3.81 -23.05
N ALA A 350 -0.98 4.04 -21.82
CA ALA A 350 -1.14 3.14 -20.70
C ALA A 350 -2.50 3.30 -20.02
N LEU A 351 -3.09 2.19 -19.59
CA LEU A 351 -4.35 2.17 -18.85
C LEU A 351 -4.31 1.16 -17.71
N VAL A 352 -5.11 1.40 -16.68
CA VAL A 352 -5.30 0.48 -15.55
C VAL A 352 -6.45 -0.47 -15.86
N ASN A 353 -6.20 -1.78 -15.84
CA ASN A 353 -7.23 -2.78 -16.05
C ASN A 353 -8.05 -3.05 -14.78
N GLU A 354 -9.07 -3.92 -14.87
CA GLU A 354 -9.93 -4.29 -13.73
C GLU A 354 -9.18 -4.97 -12.57
N ARG A 355 -8.01 -5.54 -12.83
CA ARG A 355 -7.13 -6.16 -11.83
C ARG A 355 -6.14 -5.18 -11.22
N HIS A 356 -6.19 -3.91 -11.61
CA HIS A 356 -5.24 -2.87 -11.19
C HIS A 356 -3.80 -3.09 -11.69
N ASP A 357 -3.64 -3.87 -12.77
CA ASP A 357 -2.39 -3.89 -13.55
C ASP A 357 -2.39 -2.70 -14.52
N ILE A 358 -1.20 -2.17 -14.82
CA ILE A 358 -1.04 -1.20 -15.91
C ILE A 358 -0.70 -1.98 -17.18
N VAL A 359 -1.45 -1.70 -18.25
CA VAL A 359 -1.36 -2.38 -19.54
C VAL A 359 -1.22 -1.38 -20.68
N VAL A 360 -0.55 -1.82 -21.75
CA VAL A 360 -0.48 -1.14 -23.06
C VAL A 360 -0.85 -2.18 -24.11
N ASP A 361 -1.83 -1.88 -24.97
CA ASP A 361 -2.41 -2.82 -25.94
C ASP A 361 -2.75 -4.20 -25.34
N HIS A 362 -3.42 -4.18 -24.18
CA HIS A 362 -3.80 -5.37 -23.38
C HIS A 362 -2.63 -6.22 -22.84
N HIS A 363 -1.38 -5.84 -23.09
CA HIS A 363 -0.21 -6.49 -22.53
C HIS A 363 0.22 -5.79 -21.25
N LYS A 364 0.52 -6.58 -20.22
CA LYS A 364 0.95 -6.06 -18.91
C LYS A 364 2.35 -5.49 -18.99
N VAL A 365 2.49 -4.22 -18.61
CA VAL A 365 3.79 -3.52 -18.51
C VAL A 365 4.20 -3.28 -17.06
N SER A 366 3.25 -3.34 -16.13
CA SER A 366 3.51 -3.17 -14.69
C SER A 366 2.62 -4.09 -13.85
N GLY A 367 3.22 -4.70 -12.82
CA GLY A 367 2.52 -5.48 -11.81
C GLY A 367 2.50 -4.78 -10.46
N SER A 368 1.32 -4.71 -9.83
CA SER A 368 1.10 -4.05 -8.55
C SER A 368 1.09 -5.03 -7.38
N ALA A 369 1.65 -4.61 -6.25
CA ALA A 369 1.46 -5.24 -4.95
C ALA A 369 1.31 -4.17 -3.85
N TYR A 370 0.71 -4.58 -2.73
CA TYR A 370 0.31 -3.65 -1.68
C TYR A 370 0.65 -4.21 -0.30
N LYS A 371 0.92 -3.30 0.63
CA LYS A 371 1.02 -3.59 2.07
C LYS A 371 0.24 -2.52 2.83
N ILE A 372 -0.58 -2.96 3.78
CA ILE A 372 -1.43 -2.09 4.59
C ILE A 372 -1.08 -2.37 6.05
N THR A 373 -0.77 -1.33 6.82
CA THR A 373 -0.54 -1.35 8.27
C THR A 373 -1.69 -0.61 8.97
N SER A 374 -1.65 -0.50 10.30
CA SER A 374 -2.66 0.25 11.08
C SER A 374 -2.74 1.74 10.69
N SER A 375 -1.62 2.36 10.34
CA SER A 375 -1.50 3.79 10.08
C SER A 375 -1.20 4.16 8.62
N ARG A 376 -0.65 3.23 7.82
CA ARG A 376 -0.19 3.50 6.45
C ARG A 376 -0.55 2.41 5.47
N ALA A 377 -0.42 2.72 4.20
CA ALA A 377 -0.34 1.74 3.14
C ALA A 377 0.75 2.13 2.14
N TYR A 378 1.25 1.14 1.40
CA TYR A 378 1.97 1.41 0.17
C TYR A 378 1.43 0.58 -0.98
N HIS A 379 1.55 1.15 -2.17
CA HIS A 379 1.50 0.48 -3.46
C HIS A 379 2.91 0.47 -4.01
N HIS A 380 3.47 -0.71 -4.28
CA HIS A 380 4.64 -0.79 -5.14
C HIS A 380 4.32 -1.52 -6.43
N GLY A 381 4.97 -1.12 -7.49
CA GLY A 381 4.83 -1.75 -8.78
C GLY A 381 6.15 -1.85 -9.53
N THR A 382 6.21 -2.87 -10.37
CA THR A 382 7.29 -3.01 -11.36
C THR A 382 6.91 -2.22 -12.62
N MET A 383 7.88 -1.83 -13.44
CA MET A 383 7.66 -1.26 -14.76
C MET A 383 8.67 -1.85 -15.74
N LEU A 384 8.20 -2.61 -16.71
CA LEU A 384 9.01 -3.28 -17.72
C LEU A 384 9.43 -2.28 -18.80
N ILE A 385 10.56 -1.59 -18.60
CA ILE A 385 11.08 -0.61 -19.57
C ILE A 385 11.71 -1.37 -20.75
N ASP A 386 12.67 -2.23 -20.43
CA ASP A 386 13.47 -3.01 -21.38
C ASP A 386 14.04 -4.27 -20.69
N ALA A 387 13.18 -4.99 -19.95
CA ALA A 387 13.59 -6.17 -19.19
C ALA A 387 13.81 -7.38 -20.10
N ASP A 388 14.70 -8.30 -19.70
CA ASP A 388 14.92 -9.55 -20.42
C ASP A 388 13.74 -10.52 -20.20
N THR A 389 12.80 -10.48 -21.13
CA THR A 389 11.58 -11.30 -21.06
C THR A 389 11.84 -12.80 -21.25
N GLU A 390 12.98 -13.21 -21.82
CA GLU A 390 13.31 -14.64 -21.95
C GLU A 390 13.89 -15.20 -20.65
N VAL A 391 14.73 -14.44 -19.96
CA VAL A 391 15.19 -14.78 -18.60
C VAL A 391 14.01 -14.79 -17.63
N LEU A 392 13.11 -13.79 -17.72
CA LEU A 392 11.85 -13.77 -16.96
C LEU A 392 11.05 -15.07 -17.16
N LYS A 393 10.85 -15.49 -18.42
CA LYS A 393 10.17 -16.76 -18.74
C LYS A 393 10.95 -17.97 -18.21
N GLY A 394 12.28 -17.95 -18.26
CA GLY A 394 13.14 -18.98 -17.67
C GLY A 394 12.88 -19.16 -16.18
N CYS A 395 12.74 -18.06 -15.46
CA CYS A 395 12.50 -18.01 -14.02
C CYS A 395 11.07 -18.38 -13.61
N LEU A 396 10.03 -17.96 -14.35
CA LEU A 396 8.65 -17.96 -13.85
C LEU A 396 7.64 -18.77 -14.69
N SER A 397 8.04 -19.31 -15.84
CA SER A 397 7.12 -20.04 -16.71
C SER A 397 6.70 -21.37 -16.09
N LYS A 398 5.40 -21.55 -15.81
CA LYS A 398 4.83 -22.83 -15.34
C LYS A 398 5.18 -24.01 -16.25
N LYS A 399 5.33 -23.79 -17.56
CA LYS A 399 5.70 -24.84 -18.52
C LYS A 399 7.16 -25.30 -18.38
N ARG A 400 8.03 -24.46 -17.81
CA ARG A 400 9.46 -24.74 -17.60
C ARG A 400 9.75 -25.26 -16.18
N MET A 401 8.73 -25.39 -15.33
CA MET A 401 8.85 -25.89 -13.96
C MET A 401 8.36 -27.33 -13.84
N ASN A 402 9.07 -28.14 -13.04
CA ASN A 402 8.68 -29.52 -12.75
C ASN A 402 8.11 -29.64 -11.33
N ASN A 403 6.99 -28.97 -11.08
CA ASN A 403 6.41 -28.81 -9.74
C ASN A 403 4.90 -29.10 -9.67
N ALA A 404 4.35 -29.81 -10.66
CA ALA A 404 2.93 -30.20 -10.69
C ALA A 404 2.51 -31.09 -9.51
N SER A 405 3.48 -31.76 -8.88
CA SER A 405 3.30 -32.59 -7.69
C SER A 405 3.13 -31.82 -6.38
N ILE A 406 3.37 -30.49 -6.39
CA ILE A 406 3.31 -29.66 -5.19
C ILE A 406 1.88 -29.14 -4.96
N ILE A 407 1.28 -29.56 -3.84
CA ILE A 407 -0.02 -29.06 -3.37
C ILE A 407 0.25 -28.10 -2.21
N SER A 408 -0.02 -26.81 -2.39
CA SER A 408 0.31 -25.75 -1.43
C SER A 408 -0.89 -24.85 -1.14
N LYS A 409 -0.98 -24.36 0.11
CA LYS A 409 -1.95 -23.35 0.56
C LYS A 409 -1.52 -21.91 0.23
N GLY A 410 -0.38 -21.73 -0.44
CA GLY A 410 0.17 -20.41 -0.76
C GLY A 410 -0.58 -19.67 -1.87
N VAL A 411 -0.35 -18.34 -1.94
CA VAL A 411 -0.92 -17.49 -2.98
C VAL A 411 -0.28 -17.81 -4.34
N GLU A 412 -1.09 -18.22 -5.31
CA GLU A 412 -0.62 -18.50 -6.67
C GLU A 412 -0.44 -17.21 -7.49
N SER A 413 0.55 -17.19 -8.38
CA SER A 413 0.68 -16.12 -9.37
C SER A 413 -0.37 -16.29 -10.47
N VAL A 414 -0.90 -15.15 -10.95
CA VAL A 414 -1.79 -15.08 -12.11
C VAL A 414 -0.96 -14.73 -13.35
N PRO A 415 -0.73 -15.68 -14.28
CA PRO A 415 0.02 -15.40 -15.50
C PRO A 415 -0.69 -14.33 -16.34
N SER A 416 0.09 -13.45 -16.95
CA SER A 416 -0.42 -12.46 -17.92
C SER A 416 0.62 -12.25 -19.00
N PRO A 417 0.22 -12.09 -20.28
CA PRO A 417 1.13 -11.65 -21.33
C PRO A 417 1.78 -10.32 -20.93
N VAL A 418 3.10 -10.25 -21.01
CA VAL A 418 3.89 -9.05 -20.67
C VAL A 418 4.58 -8.49 -21.91
N THR A 419 4.88 -7.20 -21.89
CA THR A 419 5.65 -6.51 -22.93
C THR A 419 6.50 -5.40 -22.30
N ASN A 420 7.51 -4.93 -23.02
CA ASN A 420 8.38 -3.82 -22.63
C ASN A 420 7.84 -2.49 -23.18
N LEU A 421 8.05 -1.40 -22.44
CA LEU A 421 7.70 -0.05 -22.87
C LEU A 421 8.47 0.38 -24.12
N ARG A 422 9.71 -0.11 -24.31
CA ARG A 422 10.49 0.13 -25.53
C ARG A 422 9.88 -0.40 -26.83
N ASN A 423 8.89 -1.27 -26.74
CA ASN A 423 8.12 -1.69 -27.92
C ASN A 423 7.14 -0.62 -28.40
N TYR A 424 6.85 0.40 -27.58
CA TYR A 424 5.93 1.50 -27.88
C TYR A 424 6.64 2.85 -28.01
N SER A 425 7.74 3.05 -27.27
CA SER A 425 8.56 4.26 -27.34
C SER A 425 10.04 3.90 -27.28
N TYR A 426 10.78 4.12 -28.38
CA TYR A 426 12.19 3.75 -28.47
C TYR A 426 13.10 4.54 -27.54
N THR A 427 12.68 5.74 -27.14
CA THR A 427 13.48 6.64 -26.30
C THR A 427 13.28 6.41 -24.81
N VAL A 428 12.18 5.75 -24.42
CA VAL A 428 11.85 5.57 -22.99
C VAL A 428 12.96 4.80 -22.27
N ASP A 429 13.42 5.38 -21.18
CA ASP A 429 14.39 4.78 -20.29
C ASP A 429 13.97 4.92 -18.82
N HIS A 430 14.80 4.40 -17.92
CA HIS A 430 14.57 4.48 -16.49
C HIS A 430 14.48 5.92 -15.97
N GLN A 431 15.31 6.83 -16.51
CA GLN A 431 15.37 8.20 -16.03
C GLN A 431 14.10 8.95 -16.43
N GLN A 432 13.69 8.87 -17.70
CA GLN A 432 12.45 9.49 -18.20
C GLN A 432 11.22 8.94 -17.46
N PHE A 433 11.19 7.64 -17.19
CA PHE A 433 10.14 7.04 -16.37
C PHE A 433 10.12 7.64 -14.95
N CYS A 434 11.26 7.71 -14.28
CA CYS A 434 11.37 8.28 -12.94
C CYS A 434 10.96 9.75 -12.90
N GLU A 435 11.40 10.55 -13.86
CA GLU A 435 11.06 11.98 -13.98
C GLU A 435 9.56 12.20 -14.18
N SER A 436 8.94 11.41 -15.07
CA SER A 436 7.50 11.52 -15.31
C SER A 436 6.65 11.05 -14.12
N VAL A 437 7.02 9.94 -13.46
CA VAL A 437 6.31 9.49 -12.25
C VAL A 437 6.47 10.51 -11.11
N LEU A 438 7.66 11.10 -10.96
CA LEU A 438 7.89 12.17 -9.99
C LEU A 438 7.03 13.41 -10.29
N SER A 439 6.95 13.82 -11.56
CA SER A 439 6.14 14.95 -12.01
C SER A 439 4.65 14.73 -11.72
N GLU A 440 4.11 13.56 -12.08
CA GLU A 440 2.71 13.22 -11.81
C GLU A 440 2.45 13.10 -10.30
N PHE A 441 3.39 12.54 -9.53
CA PHE A 441 3.28 12.43 -8.07
C PHE A 441 3.22 13.80 -7.38
N ILE A 442 4.09 14.73 -7.79
CA ILE A 442 4.10 16.11 -7.30
C ILE A 442 2.80 16.83 -7.66
N THR A 443 2.31 16.63 -8.89
CA THR A 443 1.04 17.21 -9.35
C THR A 443 -0.13 16.66 -8.54
N SER A 444 -0.14 15.35 -8.28
CA SER A 444 -1.25 14.67 -7.60
C SER A 444 -1.31 14.94 -6.09
N TYR A 445 -0.16 15.07 -5.42
CA TYR A 445 -0.11 15.07 -3.95
C TYR A 445 0.57 16.29 -3.32
N ASN A 446 1.15 17.17 -4.13
CA ASN A 446 1.87 18.36 -3.63
C ASN A 446 1.49 19.64 -4.37
N ASP A 447 0.30 19.70 -4.98
CA ASP A 447 -0.22 20.87 -5.71
C ASP A 447 0.77 21.41 -6.77
N GLY A 448 1.57 20.53 -7.38
CA GLY A 448 2.59 20.92 -8.37
C GLY A 448 3.86 21.53 -7.78
N ILE A 449 3.95 21.71 -6.46
CA ILE A 449 5.11 22.31 -5.80
C ILE A 449 6.31 21.35 -5.90
N PRO A 450 7.44 21.76 -6.51
CA PRO A 450 8.59 20.88 -6.72
C PRO A 450 9.18 20.35 -5.41
N VAL A 451 9.61 19.09 -5.42
CA VAL A 451 10.36 18.45 -4.33
C VAL A 451 11.63 17.87 -4.88
N GLN A 452 12.75 18.13 -4.21
CA GLN A 452 14.04 17.54 -4.53
C GLN A 452 14.14 16.14 -3.93
N PRO A 453 14.38 15.08 -4.74
CA PRO A 453 14.49 13.73 -4.22
C PRO A 453 15.75 13.54 -3.36
N ILE A 454 15.60 12.81 -2.26
CA ILE A 454 16.72 12.34 -1.45
C ILE A 454 17.30 11.08 -2.09
N VAL A 455 18.60 11.08 -2.39
CA VAL A 455 19.26 9.97 -3.09
C VAL A 455 19.97 9.06 -2.10
N PHE A 456 19.60 7.77 -2.10
CA PHE A 456 20.37 6.71 -1.46
C PHE A 456 21.38 6.13 -2.47
N ASN A 457 22.66 6.20 -2.12
CA ASN A 457 23.78 5.71 -2.90
C ASN A 457 24.77 4.93 -2.02
N LYS A 458 25.87 4.45 -2.60
CA LYS A 458 26.89 3.66 -1.87
C LYS A 458 27.59 4.43 -0.76
N ASP A 459 27.67 5.74 -0.88
CA ASP A 459 28.35 6.64 0.07
C ASP A 459 27.38 7.19 1.13
N SER A 460 26.09 6.84 1.03
CA SER A 460 25.06 7.28 1.96
C SER A 460 25.22 6.57 3.30
N SER A 461 25.24 7.35 4.38
CA SER A 461 25.13 6.81 5.74
C SER A 461 23.69 6.36 5.99
N LEU A 462 23.42 5.07 5.77
CA LEU A 462 22.09 4.50 5.96
C LEU A 462 21.79 4.24 7.44
N PRO A 463 20.56 4.53 7.91
CA PRO A 463 20.08 4.12 9.24
C PRO A 463 20.36 2.65 9.57
N LYS A 464 20.75 2.36 10.81
CA LYS A 464 21.11 1.00 11.27
C LYS A 464 19.98 -0.02 11.08
N GLN A 465 18.73 0.43 11.18
CA GLN A 465 17.52 -0.37 10.97
C GLN A 465 17.45 -0.98 9.56
N ILE A 466 17.98 -0.28 8.56
CA ILE A 466 18.03 -0.76 7.17
C ILE A 466 18.96 -1.97 7.08
N GLU A 467 20.16 -1.89 7.67
CA GLU A 467 21.10 -3.01 7.64
C GLU A 467 20.56 -4.21 8.45
N ALA A 468 19.94 -3.97 9.60
CA ALA A 468 19.29 -5.04 10.37
C ALA A 468 18.19 -5.74 9.57
N THR A 469 17.31 -4.97 8.92
CA THR A 469 16.26 -5.53 8.05
C THR A 469 16.87 -6.27 6.85
N ARG A 470 17.91 -5.71 6.23
CA ARG A 470 18.61 -6.34 5.11
C ARG A 470 19.20 -7.69 5.49
N GLN A 471 19.77 -7.82 6.69
CA GLN A 471 20.29 -9.08 7.21
C GLN A 471 19.16 -10.10 7.42
N GLU A 472 18.05 -9.69 8.04
CA GLU A 472 16.85 -10.53 8.19
C GLU A 472 16.36 -11.06 6.83
N LEU A 473 16.23 -10.17 5.82
CA LEU A 473 15.71 -10.52 4.49
C LEU A 473 16.57 -11.56 3.75
N ARG A 474 17.85 -11.72 4.12
CA ARG A 474 18.78 -12.69 3.55
C ARG A 474 18.75 -14.06 4.24
N THR A 475 18.13 -14.14 5.42
CA THR A 475 18.06 -15.40 6.17
C THR A 475 17.24 -16.45 5.42
N TRP A 476 17.62 -17.71 5.55
CA TRP A 476 16.84 -18.83 5.02
C TRP A 476 15.44 -18.87 5.64
N ASP A 477 15.33 -18.56 6.93
CA ASP A 477 14.05 -18.50 7.65
C ASP A 477 13.09 -17.45 7.06
N TRP A 478 13.62 -16.37 6.50
CA TRP A 478 12.82 -15.39 5.78
C TRP A 478 12.48 -15.85 4.36
N ILE A 479 13.48 -16.23 3.56
CA ILE A 479 13.28 -16.55 2.14
C ILE A 479 12.42 -17.81 1.97
N TYR A 480 12.73 -18.87 2.71
CA TYR A 480 12.10 -20.19 2.60
C TYR A 480 11.26 -20.56 3.83
N GLY A 481 11.68 -20.18 5.03
CA GLY A 481 10.96 -20.50 6.27
C GLY A 481 9.57 -19.87 6.38
N GLN A 482 9.31 -18.80 5.62
CA GLN A 482 7.99 -18.17 5.49
C GLN A 482 7.04 -18.89 4.50
N THR A 483 7.48 -19.97 3.85
CA THR A 483 6.68 -20.70 2.89
C THR A 483 5.48 -21.37 3.59
N PRO A 484 4.24 -21.13 3.13
CA PRO A 484 3.07 -21.82 3.66
C PRO A 484 3.19 -23.33 3.51
N GLU A 485 2.55 -24.07 4.42
CA GLU A 485 2.51 -25.53 4.41
C GLU A 485 2.13 -26.08 3.02
N PHE A 486 2.86 -27.12 2.60
CA PHE A 486 2.62 -27.81 1.34
C PHE A 486 3.01 -29.29 1.44
N THR A 487 2.48 -30.08 0.51
CA THR A 487 2.90 -31.45 0.26
C THR A 487 3.53 -31.58 -1.11
N ASN A 488 4.49 -32.50 -1.25
CA ASN A 488 5.05 -32.88 -2.54
C ASN A 488 5.02 -34.41 -2.66
N THR A 489 4.31 -34.93 -3.66
CA THR A 489 4.23 -36.37 -3.94
C THR A 489 4.93 -36.68 -5.25
N LEU A 490 6.06 -37.39 -5.17
CA LEU A 490 6.92 -37.71 -6.29
C LEU A 490 6.93 -39.22 -6.53
N GLU A 491 6.90 -39.63 -7.80
CA GLU A 491 6.97 -41.03 -8.20
C GLU A 491 8.01 -41.21 -9.32
N HIS A 492 8.76 -42.30 -9.29
CA HIS A 492 9.74 -42.64 -10.32
C HIS A 492 10.00 -44.14 -10.43
N GLN A 493 10.18 -44.59 -11.67
CA GLN A 493 10.54 -45.97 -11.98
C GLN A 493 12.06 -46.08 -12.22
N PHE A 494 12.78 -46.62 -11.23
CA PHE A 494 14.17 -47.02 -11.40
C PHE A 494 14.28 -48.42 -12.00
N LYS A 495 15.49 -48.79 -12.44
CA LYS A 495 15.80 -50.16 -12.88
C LYS A 495 15.58 -51.20 -11.77
N TRP A 496 15.80 -50.79 -10.52
CA TRP A 496 15.66 -51.62 -9.33
C TRP A 496 14.26 -51.53 -8.69
N GLY A 497 13.37 -50.62 -9.11
CA GLY A 497 12.04 -50.55 -8.49
C GLY A 497 11.31 -49.23 -8.72
N HIS A 498 10.00 -49.25 -8.48
CA HIS A 498 9.16 -48.06 -8.44
C HIS A 498 9.21 -47.45 -7.06
N VAL A 499 9.60 -46.18 -6.94
CA VAL A 499 9.64 -45.44 -5.68
C VAL A 499 8.59 -44.35 -5.68
N LYS A 500 7.86 -44.25 -4.57
CA LYS A 500 6.94 -43.15 -4.26
C LYS A 500 7.39 -42.44 -3.00
N ALA A 501 7.57 -41.12 -3.08
CA ALA A 501 7.92 -40.25 -1.97
C ALA A 501 6.76 -39.27 -1.71
N HIS A 502 6.37 -39.11 -0.46
CA HIS A 502 5.39 -38.15 0.01
C HIS A 502 6.01 -37.30 1.13
N LEU A 503 6.15 -36.01 0.88
CA LEU A 503 6.79 -35.06 1.79
C LEU A 503 5.77 -34.05 2.28
N LEU A 504 5.71 -33.84 3.59
CA LEU A 504 4.97 -32.73 4.22
C LEU A 504 5.97 -31.69 4.70
N VAL A 505 5.80 -30.46 4.23
CA VAL A 505 6.74 -29.36 4.49
C VAL A 505 6.02 -28.23 5.22
N LYS A 506 6.61 -27.77 6.32
CA LYS A 506 6.12 -26.65 7.11
C LYS A 506 7.28 -25.77 7.54
N HIS A 507 7.12 -24.44 7.43
CA HIS A 507 8.18 -23.47 7.66
C HIS A 507 9.46 -23.79 6.85
N GLY A 508 9.29 -24.23 5.61
CA GLY A 508 10.37 -24.65 4.72
C GLY A 508 11.08 -25.95 5.11
N LYS A 509 10.72 -26.61 6.21
CA LYS A 509 11.37 -27.83 6.68
C LYS A 509 10.49 -29.05 6.45
N ILE A 510 11.10 -30.18 6.14
CA ILE A 510 10.42 -31.45 5.98
C ILE A 510 10.00 -31.93 7.38
N ILE A 511 8.70 -31.91 7.68
CA ILE A 511 8.18 -32.35 8.99
C ILE A 511 7.73 -33.80 8.98
N LYS A 512 7.46 -34.36 7.79
CA LYS A 512 7.21 -35.78 7.60
C LYS A 512 7.67 -36.20 6.22
N ALA A 513 8.31 -37.36 6.12
CA ALA A 513 8.71 -37.96 4.85
C ALA A 513 8.35 -39.45 4.84
N ASP A 514 7.47 -39.84 3.92
CA ASP A 514 7.12 -41.24 3.68
C ASP A 514 7.68 -41.65 2.31
N MET A 515 8.56 -42.65 2.25
CA MET A 515 9.05 -43.21 0.98
C MET A 515 8.81 -44.71 0.93
N THR A 516 8.30 -45.20 -0.20
CA THR A 516 7.96 -46.62 -0.41
C THR A 516 8.51 -47.10 -1.74
N THR A 517 8.86 -48.39 -1.83
CA THR A 517 9.28 -49.06 -3.05
C THR A 517 8.49 -50.35 -3.27
N ASN A 518 8.30 -50.76 -4.53
CA ASN A 518 7.70 -52.05 -4.87
C ASN A 518 8.70 -53.22 -4.91
N ASN A 519 10.00 -52.95 -4.76
CA ASN A 519 11.01 -54.00 -4.70
C ASN A 519 11.01 -54.66 -3.30
N ALA A 520 11.07 -55.99 -3.27
CA ALA A 520 11.05 -56.79 -2.04
C ALA A 520 12.44 -57.26 -1.57
N LEU A 521 13.50 -57.00 -2.34
CA LEU A 521 14.89 -57.24 -1.94
C LEU A 521 15.24 -56.33 -0.76
N VAL A 522 16.04 -56.82 0.18
CA VAL A 522 16.21 -56.19 1.50
C VAL A 522 16.80 -54.77 1.41
N HIS A 523 17.74 -54.52 0.50
CA HIS A 523 18.47 -53.25 0.47
C HIS A 523 17.60 -52.07 0.04
N GLU A 524 16.71 -52.26 -0.94
CA GLU A 524 15.96 -51.19 -1.58
C GLU A 524 14.93 -50.54 -0.63
N PRO A 525 14.03 -51.28 0.05
CA PRO A 525 13.14 -50.73 1.08
C PRO A 525 13.92 -50.16 2.26
N THR A 526 15.00 -50.83 2.70
CA THR A 526 15.78 -50.38 3.87
C THR A 526 16.43 -49.03 3.61
N ILE A 527 17.11 -48.83 2.48
CA ILE A 527 17.73 -47.55 2.13
C ILE A 527 16.66 -46.48 1.87
N THR A 528 15.59 -46.84 1.16
CA THR A 528 14.49 -45.90 0.88
C THR A 528 13.86 -45.38 2.18
N ALA A 529 13.59 -46.26 3.15
CA ALA A 529 13.05 -45.89 4.44
C ALA A 529 14.06 -45.08 5.29
N ALA A 530 15.34 -45.46 5.26
CA ALA A 530 16.40 -44.73 5.98
C ALA A 530 16.54 -43.29 5.47
N ILE A 531 16.49 -43.08 4.16
CA ILE A 531 16.49 -41.73 3.57
C ILE A 531 15.27 -40.95 4.03
N ALA A 532 14.07 -41.54 3.97
CA ALA A 532 12.84 -40.89 4.42
C ALA A 532 12.94 -40.39 5.87
N VAL A 533 13.36 -41.26 6.80
CA VAL A 533 13.54 -40.90 8.22
C VAL A 533 14.59 -39.81 8.40
N SER A 534 15.69 -39.89 7.67
CA SER A 534 16.78 -38.90 7.78
C SER A 534 16.41 -37.52 7.26
N LEU A 535 15.50 -37.41 6.28
CA LEU A 535 14.99 -36.14 5.75
C LEU A 535 14.17 -35.35 6.78
N GLU A 536 13.55 -36.02 7.76
CA GLU A 536 12.69 -35.35 8.74
C GLU A 536 13.48 -34.36 9.61
N GLY A 537 12.96 -33.14 9.73
CA GLY A 537 13.58 -32.00 10.41
C GLY A 537 14.52 -31.16 9.53
N MET A 538 14.92 -31.67 8.36
CA MET A 538 15.86 -30.95 7.49
C MET A 538 15.19 -29.85 6.65
N PRO A 539 15.93 -28.80 6.25
CA PRO A 539 15.47 -27.81 5.27
C PRO A 539 15.09 -28.46 3.94
N TYR A 540 13.94 -28.10 3.37
CA TYR A 540 13.57 -28.50 2.01
C TYR A 540 14.44 -27.74 1.02
N SER A 541 15.42 -28.43 0.45
CA SER A 541 16.44 -27.87 -0.45
C SER A 541 16.96 -28.93 -1.42
N PHE A 542 17.68 -28.48 -2.45
CA PHE A 542 18.35 -29.37 -3.38
C PHE A 542 19.51 -30.18 -2.78
N THR A 543 20.07 -29.76 -1.64
CA THR A 543 21.18 -30.45 -0.96
C THR A 543 20.69 -31.46 0.07
N VAL A 544 19.40 -31.44 0.40
CA VAL A 544 18.86 -32.17 1.55
C VAL A 544 19.08 -33.69 1.49
N VAL A 545 19.10 -34.26 0.29
CA VAL A 545 19.29 -35.71 0.12
C VAL A 545 20.75 -36.10 0.32
N ASP A 546 21.70 -35.24 -0.10
CA ASP A 546 23.12 -35.43 0.20
C ASP A 546 23.35 -35.36 1.72
N GLU A 547 22.77 -34.36 2.38
CA GLU A 547 22.83 -34.19 3.84
C GLU A 547 22.22 -35.40 4.59
N ALA A 548 21.09 -35.92 4.10
CA ALA A 548 20.46 -37.11 4.65
C ALA A 548 21.33 -38.37 4.47
N ILE A 549 21.97 -38.55 3.32
CA ILE A 549 22.88 -39.67 3.05
C ILE A 549 24.09 -39.62 3.97
N GLU A 550 24.71 -38.45 4.14
CA GLU A 550 25.87 -38.30 5.03
C GLU A 550 25.49 -38.51 6.51
N LYS A 551 24.30 -38.06 6.91
CA LYS A 551 23.74 -38.38 8.23
C LYS A 551 23.57 -39.89 8.43
N ILE A 552 23.04 -40.61 7.46
CA ILE A 552 22.89 -42.08 7.54
C ILE A 552 24.24 -42.77 7.69
N LYS A 553 25.24 -42.37 6.89
CA LYS A 553 26.60 -42.93 6.98
C LYS A 553 27.22 -42.73 8.36
N THR A 554 26.89 -41.61 9.02
CA THR A 554 27.37 -41.26 10.36
C THR A 554 26.62 -42.01 11.46
N ASP A 555 25.28 -41.98 11.42
CA ASP A 555 24.42 -42.52 12.48
C ASP A 555 24.32 -44.05 12.42
N ILE A 556 24.42 -44.64 11.22
CA ILE A 556 24.31 -46.10 10.99
C ILE A 556 25.44 -46.57 10.05
N PRO A 557 26.69 -46.65 10.54
CA PRO A 557 27.82 -47.06 9.73
C PRO A 557 27.60 -48.44 9.08
N GLY A 558 27.88 -48.53 7.78
CA GLY A 558 27.72 -49.76 7.00
C GLY A 558 26.30 -50.01 6.46
N LEU A 559 25.31 -49.15 6.75
CA LEU A 559 23.99 -49.26 6.12
C LEU A 559 24.07 -49.00 4.61
N ILE A 560 24.82 -47.97 4.22
CA ILE A 560 25.18 -47.69 2.84
C ILE A 560 26.61 -48.17 2.62
N HIS A 561 26.79 -49.15 1.73
CA HIS A 561 28.06 -49.79 1.38
C HIS A 561 28.15 -50.00 -0.13
N SER A 562 29.31 -50.44 -0.63
CA SER A 562 29.63 -50.52 -2.06
C SER A 562 28.60 -51.27 -2.93
N GLU A 563 27.95 -52.30 -2.39
CA GLU A 563 26.97 -53.10 -3.13
C GLU A 563 25.62 -52.38 -3.30
N ASN A 564 25.26 -51.48 -2.38
CA ASN A 564 23.94 -50.85 -2.32
C ASN A 564 23.96 -49.32 -2.51
N GLU A 565 25.14 -48.72 -2.60
CA GLU A 565 25.36 -47.28 -2.80
C GLU A 565 24.59 -46.72 -4.00
N HIS A 566 24.51 -47.50 -5.08
CA HIS A 566 23.81 -47.13 -6.30
C HIS A 566 22.32 -46.79 -6.07
N ILE A 567 21.67 -47.36 -5.04
CA ILE A 567 20.28 -47.06 -4.67
C ILE A 567 20.19 -45.64 -4.11
N ALA A 568 21.06 -45.31 -3.15
CA ALA A 568 21.12 -43.98 -2.53
C ALA A 568 21.50 -42.91 -3.56
N THR A 569 22.49 -43.19 -4.41
CA THR A 569 22.88 -42.31 -5.53
C THR A 569 21.72 -42.08 -6.50
N SER A 570 20.98 -43.13 -6.87
CA SER A 570 19.83 -43.01 -7.78
C SER A 570 18.72 -42.14 -7.19
N ILE A 571 18.42 -42.31 -5.89
CA ILE A 571 17.42 -41.50 -5.17
C ILE A 571 17.87 -40.04 -5.08
N ARG A 572 19.14 -39.80 -4.75
CA ARG A 572 19.74 -38.45 -4.74
C ARG A 572 19.57 -37.77 -6.09
N ASP A 573 20.03 -38.40 -7.17
CA ASP A 573 19.99 -37.80 -8.51
C ASP A 573 18.54 -37.53 -8.97
N TRP A 574 17.61 -38.39 -8.56
CA TRP A 574 16.18 -38.19 -8.84
C TRP A 574 15.58 -37.01 -8.09
N LEU A 575 15.87 -36.86 -6.79
CA LEU A 575 15.24 -35.88 -5.90
C LEU A 575 15.95 -34.53 -5.89
N GLN A 576 17.25 -34.45 -6.14
CA GLN A 576 18.05 -33.21 -6.04
C GLN A 576 17.49 -32.04 -6.88
N ASP A 577 16.93 -32.33 -8.05
CA ASP A 577 16.32 -31.32 -8.94
C ASP A 577 14.80 -31.13 -8.71
N ARG A 578 14.21 -31.85 -7.74
CA ARG A 578 12.78 -31.86 -7.43
C ARG A 578 12.46 -31.33 -6.03
N LEU A 579 13.50 -31.09 -5.21
CA LEU A 579 13.44 -30.50 -3.87
C LEU A 579 14.07 -29.10 -3.83
#